data_AF-A0A2M9YGS0-F1
#
_entry.id   AF-A0A2M9YGS0-F1
#
_cell.length_a   1.000
_cell.length_b   1.000
_cell.length_c   1.000
_cell.angle_alpha   90.00
_cell.angle_beta   90.00
_cell.angle_gamma   90.00
#
_symmetry.space_group_name_H-M   'P 1'
#
loop_
_entity.id
_entity.type
_entity.pdbx_description
1 polymer ?
#
loop_
_entity_poly.entity_id
_entity_poly.type
_entity_poly.pdbx_seq_one_letter_code
_entity_poly.pdbx_strand_id
1 'polypeptide(L)'
;MFIKVIKILAYIFSGIFVAEICTLSFFNMDSSPEGFEFKIFSICVTLFVVPLLIGLAIDRFQSWERDSGIIILSASILSFVAMSSAYLIVFDPEIQKLLPKNQKPLTRDIFTFLTGVIVSFSFISIGGILLWLGLRKKS
;
A
#
# COMPACT_ATOMS: atom_id res chain seq x y z
N MET A 1 15.57 -15.83 19.92
CA MET A 1 14.10 -15.58 19.89
C MET A 1 13.80 -14.12 19.55
N PHE A 2 14.37 -13.16 20.28
CA PHE A 2 14.22 -11.72 20.06
C PHE A 2 14.40 -11.23 18.61
N ILE A 3 15.46 -11.69 17.94
CA ILE A 3 15.75 -11.35 16.52
C ILE A 3 14.61 -11.76 15.57
N LYS A 4 13.96 -12.91 15.81
CA LYS A 4 12.84 -13.37 14.98
C LYS A 4 11.61 -12.46 15.17
N VAL A 5 11.37 -12.01 16.40
CA VAL A 5 10.25 -11.10 16.71
C VAL A 5 10.44 -9.75 16.01
N ILE A 6 11.66 -9.19 16.05
CA ILE A 6 11.97 -7.93 15.36
C ILE A 6 11.75 -8.04 13.84
N LYS A 7 12.14 -9.16 13.21
CA LYS A 7 11.88 -9.40 11.78
C LYS A 7 10.40 -9.37 11.45
N ILE A 8 9.59 -10.10 12.22
CA ILE A 8 8.15 -10.18 12.02
C ILE A 8 7.52 -8.79 12.15
N LEU A 9 7.88 -8.03 13.18
CA LEU A 9 7.39 -6.68 13.37
C LEU A 9 7.80 -5.76 12.21
N ALA A 10 9.06 -5.81 11.80
CA ALA A 10 9.56 -5.01 10.69
C ALA A 10 8.80 -5.28 9.38
N TYR A 11 8.50 -6.55 9.10
CA TYR A 11 7.71 -6.95 7.94
C TYR A 11 6.25 -6.50 8.04
N ILE A 12 5.61 -6.64 9.21
CA ILE A 12 4.25 -6.14 9.43
C ILE A 12 4.18 -4.63 9.20
N PHE A 13 5.10 -3.86 9.81
CA PHE A 13 5.14 -2.42 9.62
C PHE A 13 5.35 -2.04 8.15
N SER A 14 6.26 -2.70 7.45
CA SER A 14 6.45 -2.45 6.01
C SER A 14 5.18 -2.72 5.19
N GLY A 15 4.41 -3.77 5.51
CA GLY A 15 3.14 -4.06 4.85
C GLY A 15 2.09 -2.99 5.11
N ILE A 16 1.97 -2.51 6.35
CA ILE A 16 1.06 -1.42 6.72
C ILE A 16 1.40 -0.15 5.94
N PHE A 17 2.68 0.21 5.85
CA PHE A 17 3.08 1.43 5.13
C PHE A 17 2.86 1.34 3.61
N VAL A 18 3.12 0.19 2.98
CA VAL A 18 2.77 0.00 1.56
C VAL A 18 1.26 0.14 1.38
N ALA A 19 0.48 -0.43 2.31
CA ALA A 19 -0.95 -0.33 2.22
C ALA A 19 -1.44 1.11 2.33
N GLU A 20 -0.91 1.89 3.28
CA GLU A 20 -1.21 3.32 3.41
C GLU A 20 -0.83 4.11 2.14
N ILE A 21 0.34 3.87 1.54
CA ILE A 21 0.75 4.53 0.29
C ILE A 21 -0.24 4.23 -0.83
N CYS A 22 -0.60 2.95 -1.01
CA CYS A 22 -1.59 2.55 -1.99
C CYS A 22 -2.93 3.23 -1.70
N THR A 23 -3.43 3.17 -0.47
CA THR A 23 -4.69 3.79 -0.05
C THR A 23 -4.71 5.30 -0.30
N LEU A 24 -3.65 6.01 0.07
CA LEU A 24 -3.54 7.46 -0.11
C LEU A 24 -3.55 7.87 -1.59
N SER A 25 -3.03 7.04 -2.50
CA SER A 25 -3.07 7.33 -3.93
C SER A 25 -4.48 7.31 -4.55
N PHE A 26 -5.49 6.84 -3.82
CA PHE A 26 -6.90 6.91 -4.21
C PHE A 26 -7.65 8.12 -3.61
N PHE A 27 -7.00 8.94 -2.77
CA PHE A 27 -7.60 10.14 -2.20
C PHE A 27 -7.05 11.39 -2.88
N ASN A 28 -7.94 12.26 -3.36
CA ASN A 28 -7.53 13.59 -3.83
C ASN A 28 -7.58 14.56 -2.63
N MET A 29 -6.44 15.13 -2.24
CA MET A 29 -6.39 16.07 -1.12
C MET A 29 -6.51 17.52 -1.61
N ASP A 30 -7.57 17.82 -2.36
CA ASP A 30 -7.86 19.15 -2.92
C ASP A 30 -8.01 20.28 -1.87
N SER A 31 -8.03 19.93 -0.58
CA SER A 31 -8.10 20.89 0.55
C SER A 31 -6.82 20.95 1.38
N SER A 32 -5.75 20.28 0.93
CA SER A 32 -4.48 20.25 1.65
C SER A 32 -3.52 21.36 1.18
N PRO A 33 -2.67 21.89 2.08
CA PRO A 33 -1.64 22.85 1.69
C PRO A 33 -0.75 22.28 0.57
N GLU A 34 -0.31 23.12 -0.37
CA GLU A 34 0.61 22.70 -1.44
C GLU A 34 1.78 21.89 -0.88
N GLY A 35 2.01 20.71 -1.46
CA GLY A 35 3.08 19.79 -1.05
C GLY A 35 2.75 18.89 0.16
N PHE A 36 1.53 18.93 0.71
CA PHE A 36 1.11 18.01 1.78
C PHE A 36 1.09 16.54 1.33
N GLU A 37 0.62 16.27 0.12
CA GLU A 37 0.65 14.94 -0.49
C GLU A 37 2.08 14.41 -0.64
N PHE A 38 3.00 15.26 -1.11
CA PHE A 38 4.41 14.91 -1.25
C PHE A 38 5.07 14.67 0.12
N LYS A 39 4.69 15.44 1.15
CA LYS A 39 5.16 15.25 2.53
C LYS A 39 4.67 13.93 3.10
N ILE A 40 3.37 13.64 3.01
CA ILE A 40 2.80 12.36 3.48
C ILE A 40 3.45 11.20 2.73
N PHE A 41 3.52 11.28 1.41
CA PHE A 41 4.17 10.26 0.59
C PHE A 41 5.63 10.03 1.02
N SER A 42 6.41 11.10 1.23
CA SER A 42 7.81 11.00 1.68
C SER A 42 7.93 10.36 3.07
N ILE A 43 7.00 10.66 3.98
CA ILE A 43 6.97 10.11 5.34
C ILE A 43 6.62 8.62 5.27
N CYS A 44 5.55 8.26 4.56
CA CYS A 44 5.13 6.87 4.40
C CYS A 44 6.20 6.02 3.69
N VAL A 45 6.86 6.55 2.67
CA VAL A 45 7.98 5.87 2.00
C VAL A 45 9.15 5.67 2.94
N THR A 46 9.52 6.69 3.72
CA THR A 46 10.62 6.57 4.70
C THR A 46 10.29 5.51 5.76
N LEU A 47 9.05 5.51 6.24
CA LEU A 47 8.56 4.56 7.23
C LEU A 47 8.32 3.14 6.66
N PHE A 48 8.19 2.97 5.35
CA PHE A 48 8.21 1.67 4.68
C PHE A 48 9.65 1.14 4.50
N VAL A 49 10.52 1.98 3.95
CA VAL A 49 11.89 1.60 3.54
C VAL A 49 12.72 1.22 4.75
N VAL A 50 12.61 1.95 5.87
CA VAL A 50 13.42 1.70 7.07
C VAL A 50 13.12 0.33 7.70
N PRO A 51 11.86 -0.04 8.04
CA PRO A 51 11.53 -1.37 8.54
C PRO A 51 11.83 -2.47 7.53
N LEU A 52 11.56 -2.26 6.23
CA LEU A 52 11.92 -3.25 5.22
C LEU A 52 13.44 -3.52 5.25
N LEU A 53 14.26 -2.48 5.16
CA LEU A 53 15.73 -2.61 5.20
C LEU A 53 16.21 -3.27 6.50
N ILE A 54 15.60 -2.96 7.65
CA ILE A 54 15.90 -3.64 8.93
C ILE A 54 15.55 -5.14 8.82
N GLY A 55 14.36 -5.48 8.33
CA GLY A 55 13.94 -6.87 8.12
C GLY A 55 14.92 -7.65 7.23
N LEU A 56 15.32 -7.04 6.11
CA LEU A 56 16.26 -7.63 5.14
C LEU A 56 17.67 -7.78 5.71
N ALA A 57 18.19 -6.78 6.42
CA ALA A 57 19.53 -6.81 7.01
C ALA A 57 19.68 -7.91 8.06
N ILE A 58 18.61 -8.21 8.82
CA ILE A 58 18.62 -9.26 9.83
C ILE A 58 18.51 -10.67 9.19
N ASP A 59 18.00 -10.80 7.97
CA ASP A 59 17.77 -12.10 7.30
C ASP A 59 18.94 -12.61 6.43
N ARG A 60 20.11 -11.95 6.49
CA ARG A 60 21.32 -12.33 5.73
C ARG A 60 21.10 -12.51 4.22
N PHE A 61 20.10 -11.84 3.64
CA PHE A 61 19.83 -11.77 2.19
C PHE A 61 19.58 -13.09 1.45
N GLN A 62 19.27 -14.21 2.13
CA GLN A 62 19.06 -15.47 1.41
C GLN A 62 17.68 -15.58 0.74
N SER A 63 16.64 -14.96 1.31
CA SER A 63 15.26 -14.98 0.75
C SER A 63 14.60 -13.61 0.68
N TRP A 64 15.40 -12.54 0.68
CA TRP A 64 14.93 -11.16 0.79
C TRP A 64 13.99 -10.76 -0.36
N GLU A 65 14.25 -11.27 -1.57
CA GLU A 65 13.42 -11.01 -2.76
C GLU A 65 12.02 -11.62 -2.59
N ARG A 66 11.96 -12.88 -2.12
CA ARG A 66 10.70 -13.60 -1.92
C ARG A 66 9.86 -12.93 -0.83
N ASP A 67 10.48 -12.64 0.31
CA ASP A 67 9.76 -12.20 1.49
C ASP A 67 9.28 -10.74 1.32
N SER A 68 10.09 -9.88 0.70
CA SER A 68 9.66 -8.52 0.31
C SER A 68 8.57 -8.56 -0.77
N GLY A 69 8.70 -9.47 -1.74
CA GLY A 69 7.71 -9.66 -2.80
C GLY A 69 6.33 -10.00 -2.24
N ILE A 70 6.25 -10.94 -1.29
CA ILE A 70 4.99 -11.32 -0.63
C ILE A 70 4.35 -10.12 0.07
N ILE A 71 5.14 -9.33 0.80
CA ILE A 71 4.63 -8.19 1.58
C ILE A 71 4.08 -7.11 0.66
N ILE A 72 4.87 -6.70 -0.34
CA ILE A 72 4.47 -5.67 -1.30
C ILE A 72 3.19 -6.12 -2.03
N LEU A 73 3.16 -7.37 -2.50
CA LEU A 73 2.03 -7.90 -3.26
C LEU A 73 0.76 -8.00 -2.39
N SER A 74 0.89 -8.48 -1.16
CA SER A 74 -0.23 -8.62 -0.21
C SER A 74 -0.81 -7.26 0.20
N ALA A 75 0.06 -6.29 0.53
CA ALA A 75 -0.36 -4.94 0.92
C ALA A 75 -1.02 -4.18 -0.23
N SER A 76 -0.49 -4.33 -1.45
CA SER A 76 -1.02 -3.65 -2.64
C SER A 76 -2.38 -4.19 -3.06
N ILE A 77 -2.55 -5.52 -3.04
CA ILE A 77 -3.84 -6.17 -3.33
C ILE A 77 -4.87 -5.79 -2.27
N LEU A 78 -4.52 -5.86 -0.99
CA LEU A 78 -5.44 -5.52 0.10
C LEU A 78 -5.93 -4.07 -0.02
N SER A 79 -5.03 -3.15 -0.33
CA SER A 79 -5.36 -1.73 -0.49
C SER A 79 -6.22 -1.48 -1.72
N PHE A 80 -5.92 -2.16 -2.84
CA PHE A 80 -6.74 -2.08 -4.04
C PHE A 80 -8.16 -2.59 -3.78
N VAL A 81 -8.31 -3.72 -3.08
CA VAL A 81 -9.62 -4.28 -2.71
C VAL A 81 -10.37 -3.35 -1.76
N ALA A 82 -9.70 -2.83 -0.73
CA ALA A 82 -10.28 -1.90 0.24
C ALA A 82 -10.76 -0.59 -0.41
N MET A 83 -9.99 -0.04 -1.35
CA MET A 83 -10.38 1.18 -2.05
C MET A 83 -11.45 0.92 -3.11
N SER A 84 -11.41 -0.23 -3.80
CA SER A 84 -12.47 -0.63 -4.71
C SER A 84 -13.80 -0.84 -4.00
N SER A 85 -13.79 -1.46 -2.81
CA SER A 85 -15.00 -1.64 -2.00
C SER A 85 -15.51 -0.31 -1.44
N ALA A 86 -14.62 0.57 -0.97
CA ALA A 86 -15.00 1.93 -0.56
C ALA A 86 -15.62 2.72 -1.73
N TYR A 87 -15.05 2.61 -2.93
CA TYR A 87 -15.62 3.23 -4.13
C TYR A 87 -17.01 2.67 -4.45
N LEU A 88 -17.20 1.35 -4.43
CA LEU A 88 -18.52 0.74 -4.64
C LEU A 88 -19.54 1.23 -3.61
N ILE A 89 -19.18 1.29 -2.33
CA ILE A 89 -20.04 1.79 -1.25
C ILE A 89 -20.42 3.26 -1.46
N VAL A 90 -19.49 4.09 -1.91
CA VAL A 90 -19.72 5.51 -2.14
C VAL A 90 -20.55 5.76 -3.41
N PHE A 91 -20.42 4.92 -4.44
CA PHE A 91 -21.12 5.10 -5.72
C PHE A 91 -22.44 4.33 -5.82
N ASP A 92 -22.71 3.40 -4.91
CA ASP A 92 -23.99 2.71 -4.83
C ASP A 92 -25.11 3.68 -4.40
N PRO A 93 -26.13 3.92 -5.25
CA PRO A 93 -27.22 4.85 -4.97
C PRO A 93 -28.11 4.41 -3.80
N GLU A 94 -28.11 3.12 -3.41
CA GLU A 94 -28.83 2.66 -2.22
C GLU A 94 -28.08 3.01 -0.93
N ILE A 95 -26.76 2.90 -0.94
CA ILE A 95 -25.91 3.22 0.21
C ILE A 95 -25.78 4.73 0.40
N GLN A 96 -25.75 5.51 -0.68
CA GLN A 96 -25.76 6.97 -0.59
C GLN A 96 -26.98 7.52 0.16
N LYS A 97 -28.11 6.80 0.17
CA LYS A 97 -29.31 7.19 0.93
C LYS A 97 -29.12 7.04 2.45
N LEU A 98 -28.21 6.16 2.87
CA LEU A 98 -27.88 5.88 4.26
C LEU A 98 -26.77 6.79 4.79
N LEU A 99 -25.98 7.41 3.90
CA LEU A 99 -24.91 8.31 4.26
C LEU A 99 -25.42 9.73 4.60
N PRO A 100 -24.84 10.41 5.60
CA PRO A 100 -25.25 11.76 5.96
C PRO A 100 -25.00 12.73 4.78
N LYS A 101 -26.04 13.49 4.40
CA LYS A 101 -26.08 14.38 3.21
C LYS A 101 -25.00 15.48 3.15
N ASN A 102 -24.23 15.67 4.22
CA ASN A 102 -23.19 16.69 4.33
C ASN A 102 -21.76 16.16 4.14
N GLN A 103 -21.57 14.88 3.84
CA GLN A 103 -20.24 14.40 3.50
C GLN A 103 -19.86 14.87 2.09
N LYS A 104 -18.76 15.63 2.00
CA LYS A 104 -18.10 15.85 0.71
C LYS A 104 -17.90 14.48 0.07
N PRO A 105 -18.35 14.25 -1.18
CA PRO A 105 -18.20 12.95 -1.80
C PRO A 105 -16.72 12.56 -1.75
N LEU A 106 -16.42 11.36 -1.25
CA LEU A 106 -15.13 10.73 -1.52
C LEU A 106 -14.91 10.89 -3.02
N THR A 107 -13.83 11.59 -3.35
CA THR A 107 -13.61 12.31 -4.60
C THR A 107 -14.16 11.55 -5.81
N ARG A 108 -15.14 12.15 -6.48
CA ARG A 108 -15.73 11.67 -7.75
C ARG A 108 -14.75 11.72 -8.93
N ASP A 109 -13.48 11.95 -8.66
CA ASP A 109 -12.49 12.23 -9.69
C ASP A 109 -11.92 10.92 -10.22
N ILE A 110 -12.33 10.59 -11.44
CA ILE A 110 -11.88 9.42 -12.18
C ILE A 110 -10.36 9.42 -12.31
N PHE A 111 -9.71 10.60 -12.36
CA PHE A 111 -8.26 10.71 -12.43
C PHE A 111 -7.56 10.23 -11.16
N THR A 112 -8.11 10.50 -9.98
CA THR A 112 -7.56 10.02 -8.70
C THR A 112 -7.73 8.51 -8.57
N PHE A 113 -8.90 7.99 -8.95
CA PHE A 113 -9.11 6.55 -8.97
C PHE A 113 -8.13 5.86 -9.91
N LEU A 114 -7.94 6.40 -11.13
CA LEU A 114 -6.99 5.87 -12.11
C LEU A 114 -5.54 5.91 -11.59
N THR A 115 -5.15 6.99 -10.91
CA THR A 115 -3.83 7.11 -10.26
C THR A 115 -3.64 6.00 -9.23
N GLY A 116 -4.64 5.78 -8.35
CA GLY A 116 -4.60 4.71 -7.37
C GLY A 116 -4.48 3.32 -8.00
N VAL A 117 -5.23 3.06 -9.09
CA VAL A 117 -5.11 1.81 -9.86
C VAL A 117 -3.68 1.64 -10.39
N ILE A 118 -3.11 2.67 -11.00
CA ILE A 118 -1.74 2.62 -11.57
C ILE A 118 -0.70 2.34 -10.47
N VAL A 119 -0.79 3.00 -9.32
CA VAL A 119 0.13 2.81 -8.19
C VAL A 119 0.02 1.39 -7.63
N SER A 120 -1.20 0.90 -7.37
CA SER A 120 -1.42 -0.47 -6.90
C SER A 120 -0.90 -1.51 -7.90
N PHE A 121 -1.18 -1.36 -9.20
CA PHE A 121 -0.68 -2.30 -10.21
C PHE A 121 0.84 -2.26 -10.36
N SER A 122 1.46 -1.09 -10.20
CA SER A 122 2.92 -0.94 -10.19
C SER A 122 3.53 -1.74 -9.05
N PHE A 123 3.00 -1.62 -7.83
CA PHE A 123 3.51 -2.39 -6.69
C PHE A 123 3.18 -3.88 -6.79
N ILE A 124 2.02 -4.27 -7.32
CA ILE A 124 1.71 -5.68 -7.61
C ILE A 124 2.74 -6.26 -8.58
N SER A 125 3.09 -5.52 -9.63
CA SER A 125 4.08 -5.94 -10.61
C SER A 125 5.47 -6.08 -9.98
N ILE A 126 5.91 -5.09 -9.20
CA ILE A 126 7.19 -5.14 -8.47
C ILE A 126 7.23 -6.32 -7.49
N GLY A 127 6.17 -6.47 -6.68
CA GLY A 127 6.05 -7.57 -5.73
C GLY A 127 6.05 -8.94 -6.41
N GLY A 128 5.39 -9.05 -7.56
CA GLY A 128 5.34 -10.26 -8.38
C GLY A 128 6.69 -10.63 -8.98
N ILE A 129 7.42 -9.65 -9.52
CA ILE A 129 8.78 -9.84 -10.05
C ILE A 129 9.73 -10.30 -8.93
N LEU A 130 9.70 -9.62 -7.78
CA LEU A 130 10.53 -9.98 -6.62
C LEU A 130 10.23 -11.39 -6.10
N LEU A 131 8.94 -11.73 -6.00
CA LEU A 131 8.51 -13.08 -5.61
C LEU A 131 9.02 -14.14 -6.60
N TRP A 132 8.87 -13.89 -7.90
CA TRP A 132 9.32 -14.81 -8.95
C TRP A 132 10.84 -15.03 -8.92
N LEU A 133 11.62 -13.94 -8.79
CA LEU A 133 13.09 -14.03 -8.63
C LEU A 133 13.48 -14.80 -7.36
N GLY A 134 12.80 -14.53 -6.25
CA GLY A 134 13.05 -15.20 -4.97
C GLY A 134 12.69 -16.69 -4.97
N LEU A 135 11.68 -17.11 -5.73
CA LEU A 135 11.33 -18.51 -5.90
C LEU A 135 12.34 -19.25 -6.78
N ARG A 136 12.85 -18.62 -7.84
CA ARG A 136 13.86 -19.22 -8.73
C ARG A 136 15.21 -19.43 -8.06
N LYS A 137 15.59 -18.56 -7.12
CA LYS A 137 16.86 -18.65 -6.39
C LYS A 137 16.94 -19.86 -5.43
N LYS A 138 15.80 -20.48 -5.10
CA LYS A 138 15.69 -21.68 -4.26
C LYS A 138 15.58 -22.98 -5.06
N SER A 139 15.39 -22.91 -6.37
CA SER A 139 15.35 -24.06 -7.28
C SER A 139 16.71 -24.29 -7.93
#